data_AF-I4AKD7-F1
#
_entry.id   AF-I4AKD7-F1
#
_cell.length_a   1.000
_cell.length_b   1.000
_cell.length_c   1.000
_cell.angle_alpha   90.00
_cell.angle_beta   90.00
_cell.angle_gamma   90.00
#
_symmetry.space_group_name_H-M   'P 1'
#
loop_
_entity.id
_entity.type
_entity.pdbx_description
1 polymer ?
#
loop_
_entity_poly.entity_id
_entity_poly.type
_entity_poly.pdbx_seq_one_letter_code
_entity_poly.pdbx_strand_id
1 'polypeptide(L)'
;MTDLENQISSEYIGAENLLHNRNIVQVFVEDEEDVPFWKAIFSLFDVKTTVNPASTTSQKRGKEILLRHAYDNQLGKNMVIAVDSDYDYLLGNTLPKSRLINESPYIFQTYVYSIENFKSLSEIQHQVICEATLVDNYIFDYEKYVEAYSELIYELFLYSFFYHRENLQNAEAHKIAYETKKSQLLEEELQQWQSDNKLTATFSIKDFCKNIHLNGFKISNWEQSFEKIKQKIDKKLEELPNIEEQNLEELKQELKDKRVNSKNVYLFSKGHKIYDNFVGLCIKDVYRITKNNAERRIKVNSRTNQEKGEQVRKYKNQTRDLDTVRQTHKGYHTHFFIEEIKKDIQKFLALKNY
;
A
#
# COMPACT_ATOMS: atom_id res chain seq x y z
N MET A 1 -20.68 7.58 -19.22
CA MET A 1 -21.38 8.37 -18.17
C MET A 1 -21.19 7.65 -16.84
N THR A 2 -19.93 7.35 -16.50
CA THR A 2 -19.53 6.44 -15.40
C THR A 2 -18.48 7.08 -14.48
N ASP A 3 -18.30 8.39 -14.60
CA ASP A 3 -17.35 9.15 -13.82
C ASP A 3 -18.07 9.76 -12.60
N LEU A 4 -17.42 9.72 -11.44
CA LEU A 4 -17.90 10.31 -10.20
C LEU A 4 -18.05 11.84 -10.32
N GLU A 5 -17.46 12.46 -11.35
CA GLU A 5 -17.67 13.88 -11.67
C GLU A 5 -19.15 14.26 -11.85
N ASN A 6 -20.05 13.32 -12.16
CA ASN A 6 -21.48 13.60 -12.34
C ASN A 6 -22.31 13.54 -11.03
N GLN A 7 -21.69 13.49 -9.85
CA GLN A 7 -22.38 13.35 -8.54
C GLN A 7 -23.38 12.19 -8.51
N ILE A 8 -22.94 11.03 -8.99
CA ILE A 8 -23.76 9.82 -9.04
C ILE A 8 -23.93 9.28 -7.60
N SER A 9 -25.14 8.88 -7.23
CA SER A 9 -25.43 8.27 -5.93
C SER A 9 -25.79 6.79 -6.01
N SER A 10 -25.69 6.08 -4.88
CA SER A 10 -26.12 4.69 -4.75
C SER A 10 -27.62 4.50 -5.06
N GLU A 11 -28.47 5.49 -4.76
CA GLU A 11 -29.91 5.46 -5.09
C GLU A 11 -30.11 5.53 -6.61
N TYR A 12 -29.38 6.41 -7.29
CA TYR A 12 -29.43 6.53 -8.75
C TYR A 12 -29.03 5.20 -9.41
N ILE A 13 -27.91 4.60 -9.01
CA ILE A 13 -27.46 3.30 -9.54
C ILE A 13 -28.48 2.20 -9.20
N GLY A 14 -29.11 2.27 -8.03
CA GLY A 14 -30.21 1.37 -7.65
C GLY A 14 -31.40 1.47 -8.60
N ALA A 15 -31.84 2.68 -8.93
CA ALA A 15 -32.93 2.91 -9.87
C ALA A 15 -32.59 2.43 -11.30
N GLU A 16 -31.35 2.68 -11.76
CA GLU A 16 -30.87 2.20 -13.05
C GLU A 16 -30.83 0.66 -13.10
N ASN A 17 -30.36 0.02 -12.03
CA ASN A 17 -30.37 -1.44 -11.89
C ASN A 17 -31.79 -1.99 -12.03
N LEU A 18 -32.78 -1.40 -11.36
CA LEU A 18 -34.17 -1.82 -11.45
C LEU A 18 -34.73 -1.64 -12.87
N LEU A 19 -34.48 -0.49 -13.49
CA LEU A 19 -34.95 -0.17 -14.84
C LEU A 19 -34.45 -1.17 -15.89
N HIS A 20 -33.20 -1.63 -15.75
CA HIS A 20 -32.57 -2.56 -16.68
C HIS A 20 -32.60 -4.02 -16.23
N ASN A 21 -33.32 -4.34 -15.14
CA ASN A 21 -33.37 -5.68 -14.53
C ASN A 21 -31.97 -6.26 -14.25
N ARG A 22 -31.10 -5.44 -13.65
CA ARG A 22 -29.73 -5.74 -13.25
C ARG A 22 -29.59 -5.64 -11.73
N ASN A 23 -28.51 -6.23 -11.21
CA ASN A 23 -28.10 -6.06 -9.82
C ASN A 23 -26.57 -5.94 -9.78
N ILE A 24 -26.06 -4.79 -10.25
CA ILE A 24 -24.62 -4.52 -10.34
C ILE A 24 -24.25 -3.50 -9.28
N VAL A 25 -23.21 -3.79 -8.50
CA VAL A 25 -22.59 -2.84 -7.58
C VAL A 25 -21.46 -2.11 -8.31
N GLN A 26 -21.48 -0.78 -8.29
CA GLN A 26 -20.35 0.03 -8.76
C GLN A 26 -19.33 0.16 -7.64
N VAL A 27 -18.09 -0.22 -7.92
CA VAL A 27 -16.95 -0.10 -7.02
C VAL A 27 -16.02 0.95 -7.61
N PHE A 28 -15.79 2.05 -6.89
CA PHE A 28 -14.84 3.06 -7.32
C PHE A 28 -13.52 2.94 -6.56
N VAL A 29 -12.41 2.97 -7.30
CA VAL A 29 -11.04 2.84 -6.77
C VAL A 29 -10.24 4.10 -7.08
N GLU A 30 -9.08 4.29 -6.44
CA GLU A 30 -8.33 5.55 -6.57
C GLU A 30 -7.87 5.77 -8.00
N ASP A 31 -7.18 4.78 -8.57
CA ASP A 31 -6.58 4.86 -9.91
C ASP A 31 -6.79 3.56 -10.74
N GLU A 32 -6.43 3.60 -12.02
CA GLU A 32 -6.61 2.45 -12.93
C GLU A 32 -5.78 1.21 -12.53
N GLU A 33 -4.66 1.43 -11.85
CA GLU A 33 -3.77 0.36 -11.38
C GLU A 33 -4.39 -0.50 -10.27
N ASP A 34 -5.41 0.02 -9.59
CA ASP A 34 -6.10 -0.66 -8.48
C ASP A 34 -7.24 -1.57 -8.97
N VAL A 35 -7.76 -1.30 -10.17
CA VAL A 35 -8.90 -2.01 -10.76
C VAL A 35 -8.66 -3.53 -10.77
N PRO A 36 -7.51 -4.07 -11.24
CA PRO A 36 -7.28 -5.51 -11.26
C PRO A 36 -7.29 -6.16 -9.88
N PHE A 37 -6.75 -5.47 -8.86
CA PHE A 37 -6.70 -5.97 -7.48
C PHE A 37 -8.11 -6.07 -6.90
N TRP A 38 -8.85 -4.96 -6.90
CA TRP A 38 -10.20 -4.94 -6.34
C TRP A 38 -11.16 -5.84 -7.13
N LYS A 39 -11.02 -5.89 -8.47
CA LYS A 39 -11.81 -6.81 -9.28
C LYS A 39 -11.54 -8.28 -8.92
N ALA A 40 -10.29 -8.64 -8.68
CA ALA A 40 -9.94 -9.99 -8.24
C ALA A 40 -10.55 -10.31 -6.87
N ILE A 41 -10.50 -9.39 -5.91
CA ILE A 41 -11.07 -9.59 -4.57
C ILE A 41 -12.59 -9.74 -4.62
N PHE A 42 -13.31 -8.83 -5.28
CA PHE A 42 -14.77 -8.91 -5.39
C PHE A 42 -15.24 -10.13 -6.18
N SER A 43 -14.43 -10.64 -7.13
CA SER A 43 -14.77 -11.85 -7.90
C SER A 43 -14.82 -13.14 -7.08
N LEU A 44 -14.34 -13.11 -5.83
CA LEU A 44 -14.43 -14.23 -4.90
C LEU A 44 -15.83 -14.39 -4.29
N PHE A 45 -16.73 -13.44 -4.54
CA PHE A 45 -18.07 -13.40 -3.96
C PHE A 45 -19.15 -13.47 -5.03
N ASP A 46 -20.33 -13.96 -4.65
CA ASP A 46 -21.51 -14.01 -5.51
C ASP A 46 -22.18 -12.63 -5.60
N VAL A 47 -21.48 -11.68 -6.21
CA VAL A 47 -21.97 -10.33 -6.48
C VAL A 47 -21.44 -9.84 -7.83
N LYS A 48 -22.33 -9.29 -8.65
CA LYS A 48 -21.93 -8.64 -9.90
C LYS A 48 -21.39 -7.26 -9.59
N THR A 49 -20.13 -7.03 -9.92
CA THR A 49 -19.45 -5.74 -9.72
C THR A 49 -18.88 -5.19 -11.02
N THR A 50 -18.95 -3.87 -11.15
CA THR A 50 -18.14 -3.11 -12.11
C THR A 50 -17.17 -2.25 -11.30
N VAL A 51 -15.87 -2.43 -11.53
CA VAL A 51 -14.82 -1.68 -10.83
C VAL A 51 -14.27 -0.62 -11.76
N ASN A 52 -14.35 0.64 -11.35
CA ASN A 52 -13.93 1.79 -12.16
C ASN A 52 -12.99 2.70 -11.35
N PRO A 53 -12.02 3.38 -11.98
CA PRO A 53 -11.28 4.45 -11.32
C PRO A 53 -12.22 5.61 -10.96
N ALA A 54 -11.88 6.36 -9.91
CA ALA A 54 -12.65 7.49 -9.41
C ALA A 54 -12.83 8.61 -10.45
N SER A 55 -11.82 8.81 -11.29
CA SER A 55 -11.80 9.82 -12.36
C SER A 55 -11.00 9.31 -13.54
N THR A 56 -11.47 9.62 -14.74
CA THR A 56 -10.76 9.33 -15.98
C THR A 56 -9.83 10.47 -16.41
N THR A 57 -9.87 11.63 -15.75
CA THR A 57 -9.05 12.81 -16.06
C THR A 57 -7.95 13.02 -15.03
N SER A 58 -6.72 13.30 -15.50
CA SER A 58 -5.51 13.37 -14.66
C SER A 58 -5.49 14.50 -13.63
N GLN A 59 -6.35 15.52 -13.77
CA GLN A 59 -6.32 16.73 -12.93
C GLN A 59 -7.06 16.56 -11.59
N LYS A 60 -7.83 15.48 -11.44
CA LYS A 60 -8.67 15.20 -10.28
C LYS A 60 -8.63 13.70 -10.01
N ARG A 61 -7.50 13.17 -9.56
CA ARG A 61 -7.31 11.76 -9.21
C ARG A 61 -7.15 11.56 -7.71
N GLY A 62 -7.35 10.33 -7.26
CA GLY A 62 -6.98 9.86 -5.93
C GLY A 62 -8.09 9.90 -4.88
N LYS A 63 -7.70 9.47 -3.67
CA LYS A 63 -8.53 9.28 -2.48
C LYS A 63 -9.49 10.42 -2.14
N GLU A 64 -9.13 11.68 -2.37
CA GLU A 64 -9.94 12.84 -1.97
C GLU A 64 -11.33 12.87 -2.63
N ILE A 65 -11.42 12.50 -3.92
CA ILE A 65 -12.69 12.52 -4.67
C ILE A 65 -13.62 11.40 -4.23
N LEU A 66 -13.05 10.22 -3.96
CA LEU A 66 -13.80 9.09 -3.41
C LEU A 66 -14.38 9.46 -2.03
N LEU A 67 -13.54 10.04 -1.17
CA LEU A 67 -13.97 10.43 0.17
C LEU A 67 -14.99 11.56 0.16
N ARG A 68 -14.96 12.48 -0.83
CA ARG A 68 -16.01 13.48 -0.99
C ARG A 68 -17.39 12.85 -1.18
N HIS A 69 -17.50 11.82 -2.01
CA HIS A 69 -18.77 11.09 -2.20
C HIS A 69 -19.23 10.40 -0.91
N ALA A 70 -18.28 9.92 -0.10
CA ALA A 70 -18.59 9.39 1.22
C ALA A 70 -19.11 10.49 2.18
N TYR A 71 -18.49 11.66 2.21
CA TYR A 71 -18.95 12.81 3.02
C TYR A 71 -20.32 13.32 2.58
N ASP A 72 -20.59 13.31 1.27
CA ASP A 72 -21.87 13.74 0.68
C ASP A 72 -22.98 12.67 0.84
N ASN A 73 -22.72 11.57 1.59
CA ASN A 73 -23.63 10.44 1.82
C ASN A 73 -24.15 9.79 0.54
N GLN A 74 -23.33 9.74 -0.51
CA GLN A 74 -23.74 9.19 -1.81
C GLN A 74 -23.49 7.68 -1.92
N LEU A 75 -22.73 7.08 -1.00
CA LEU A 75 -22.44 5.65 -0.98
C LEU A 75 -23.62 4.82 -0.45
N GLY A 76 -23.66 3.53 -0.79
CA GLY A 76 -24.70 2.62 -0.31
C GLY A 76 -24.66 1.25 -0.98
N LYS A 77 -25.78 0.52 -0.90
CA LYS A 77 -25.91 -0.87 -1.37
C LYS A 77 -25.57 -1.09 -2.85
N ASN A 78 -25.55 -0.05 -3.68
CA ASN A 78 -25.24 -0.14 -5.11
C ASN A 78 -23.96 0.60 -5.50
N MET A 79 -23.37 1.37 -4.59
CA MET A 79 -22.16 2.14 -4.85
C MET A 79 -21.25 2.15 -3.64
N VAL A 80 -20.05 1.60 -3.80
CA VAL A 80 -19.03 1.49 -2.76
C VAL A 80 -17.71 2.04 -3.28
N ILE A 81 -16.81 2.38 -2.38
CA ILE A 81 -15.45 2.79 -2.73
C ILE A 81 -14.43 1.85 -2.10
N ALA A 82 -13.25 1.75 -2.71
CA ALA A 82 -12.15 0.99 -2.19
C ALA A 82 -10.85 1.80 -2.30
N VAL A 83 -10.14 1.96 -1.19
CA VAL A 83 -9.02 2.90 -1.06
C VAL A 83 -7.78 2.21 -0.48
N ASP A 84 -6.61 2.77 -0.74
CA ASP A 84 -5.43 2.44 0.04
C ASP A 84 -5.62 2.93 1.47
N SER A 85 -5.14 2.20 2.47
CA SER A 85 -5.29 2.64 3.87
C SER A 85 -4.39 3.82 4.22
N ASP A 86 -3.27 4.04 3.52
CA ASP A 86 -2.20 4.92 3.99
C ASP A 86 -1.87 4.61 5.48
N TYR A 87 -2.10 5.60 6.35
CA TYR A 87 -2.08 5.47 7.80
C TYR A 87 -3.48 5.51 8.43
N ASP A 88 -4.57 5.66 7.67
CA ASP A 88 -5.93 5.77 8.20
C ASP A 88 -6.36 4.53 9.01
N TYR A 89 -5.92 3.33 8.62
CA TYR A 89 -6.12 2.13 9.43
C TYR A 89 -5.40 2.24 10.78
N LEU A 90 -4.14 2.69 10.79
CA LEU A 90 -3.33 2.82 12.02
C LEU A 90 -3.82 3.94 12.92
N LEU A 91 -4.32 5.03 12.34
CA LEU A 91 -4.89 6.16 13.07
C LEU A 91 -6.24 5.82 13.72
N GLY A 92 -6.90 4.71 13.34
CA GLY A 92 -8.19 4.33 13.91
C GLY A 92 -9.22 5.46 13.78
N ASN A 93 -9.93 5.79 14.84
CA ASN A 93 -11.02 6.79 14.79
C ASN A 93 -10.59 8.17 15.34
N THR A 94 -9.28 8.42 15.38
CA THR A 94 -8.68 9.66 15.93
C THR A 94 -8.97 10.88 15.06
N LEU A 95 -8.99 10.73 13.74
CA LEU A 95 -9.28 11.82 12.80
C LEU A 95 -10.62 11.61 12.10
N PRO A 96 -11.31 12.69 11.66
CA PRO A 96 -12.58 12.56 10.93
C PRO A 96 -12.47 11.67 9.69
N LYS A 97 -11.40 11.84 8.91
CA LYS A 97 -11.11 11.03 7.71
C LYS A 97 -10.94 9.55 8.05
N SER A 98 -10.11 9.23 9.04
CA SER A 98 -9.82 7.84 9.39
C SER A 98 -11.04 7.17 10.03
N ARG A 99 -11.83 7.91 10.81
CA ARG A 99 -13.12 7.45 11.34
C ARG A 99 -14.10 7.11 10.22
N LEU A 100 -14.28 8.00 9.24
CA LEU A 100 -15.16 7.77 8.08
C LEU A 100 -14.79 6.47 7.36
N ILE A 101 -13.50 6.25 7.10
CA ILE A 101 -13.01 5.04 6.43
C ILE A 101 -13.23 3.80 7.29
N ASN A 102 -12.90 3.85 8.58
CA ASN A 102 -12.91 2.69 9.46
C ASN A 102 -14.31 2.26 9.91
N GLU A 103 -15.29 3.17 9.95
CA GLU A 103 -16.65 2.88 10.43
C GLU A 103 -17.66 2.64 9.30
N SER A 104 -17.36 3.07 8.07
CA SER A 104 -18.31 2.97 6.96
C SER A 104 -18.43 1.54 6.42
N PRO A 105 -19.65 0.98 6.29
CA PRO A 105 -19.87 -0.33 5.66
C PRO A 105 -19.75 -0.30 4.13
N TYR A 106 -19.52 0.88 3.53
CA TYR A 106 -19.46 1.08 2.09
C TYR A 106 -18.07 1.54 1.60
N ILE A 107 -17.09 1.58 2.51
CA ILE A 107 -15.69 1.90 2.21
C ILE A 107 -14.87 0.66 2.53
N PHE A 108 -14.17 0.13 1.53
CA PHE A 108 -13.19 -0.93 1.71
C PHE A 108 -11.79 -0.34 1.70
N GLN A 109 -10.88 -0.92 2.47
CA GLN A 109 -9.49 -0.45 2.53
C GLN A 109 -8.52 -1.61 2.54
N THR A 110 -7.25 -1.35 2.25
CA THR A 110 -6.22 -2.40 2.15
C THR A 110 -5.75 -2.95 3.50
N TYR A 111 -5.97 -2.24 4.61
CA TYR A 111 -5.45 -2.45 5.98
C TYR A 111 -3.92 -2.46 6.12
N VAL A 112 -3.19 -2.79 5.06
CA VAL A 112 -1.78 -2.43 4.85
C VAL A 112 -1.70 -1.06 4.17
N TYR A 113 -0.52 -0.43 4.08
CA TYR A 113 -0.39 0.94 3.58
C TYR A 113 -1.01 1.14 2.19
N SER A 114 -0.71 0.25 1.24
CA SER A 114 -1.29 0.25 -0.11
C SER A 114 -1.30 -1.13 -0.76
N ILE A 115 -1.94 -1.26 -1.91
CA ILE A 115 -1.97 -2.52 -2.69
C ILE A 115 -0.56 -3.05 -3.01
N GLU A 116 0.43 -2.19 -3.24
CA GLU A 116 1.81 -2.63 -3.53
C GLU A 116 2.49 -3.34 -2.36
N ASN A 117 2.03 -3.10 -1.11
CA ASN A 117 2.56 -3.82 0.03
C ASN A 117 2.20 -5.32 -0.04
N PHE A 118 1.02 -5.69 -0.56
CA PHE A 118 0.69 -7.10 -0.82
C PHE A 118 1.60 -7.74 -1.88
N LYS A 119 2.04 -6.96 -2.87
CA LYS A 119 3.00 -7.42 -3.89
C LYS A 119 4.43 -7.59 -3.33
N SER A 120 4.66 -7.12 -2.11
CA SER A 120 5.95 -7.13 -1.41
C SER A 120 6.05 -8.24 -0.34
N LEU A 121 5.01 -9.05 -0.18
CA LEU A 121 4.96 -10.19 0.74
C LEU A 121 6.06 -11.21 0.45
N SER A 122 6.78 -11.70 1.46
CA SER A 122 7.88 -12.65 1.28
C SER A 122 7.41 -13.98 0.67
N GLU A 123 6.25 -14.46 1.09
CA GLU A 123 5.71 -15.78 0.75
C GLU A 123 5.37 -15.94 -0.74
N ILE A 124 5.14 -14.84 -1.46
CA ILE A 124 4.83 -14.88 -2.90
C ILE A 124 6.08 -14.77 -3.79
N GLN A 125 7.22 -14.33 -3.25
CA GLN A 125 8.37 -13.94 -4.09
C GLN A 125 8.99 -15.12 -4.84
N HIS A 126 9.12 -16.29 -4.19
CA HIS A 126 9.64 -17.48 -4.86
C HIS A 126 8.75 -17.88 -6.05
N GLN A 127 7.43 -17.88 -5.88
CA GLN A 127 6.49 -18.22 -6.95
C GLN A 127 6.57 -17.23 -8.10
N VAL A 128 6.67 -15.93 -7.82
CA VAL A 128 6.86 -14.89 -8.84
C VAL A 128 8.14 -15.16 -9.67
N ILE A 129 9.24 -15.54 -9.01
CA ILE A 129 10.49 -15.88 -9.71
C ILE A 129 10.33 -17.15 -10.55
N CYS A 130 9.67 -18.18 -10.01
CA CYS A 130 9.40 -19.42 -10.74
C CYS A 130 8.58 -19.16 -12.00
N GLU A 131 7.50 -18.38 -11.90
CA GLU A 131 6.64 -18.04 -13.04
C GLU A 131 7.36 -17.17 -14.07
N ALA A 132 8.25 -16.26 -13.64
CA ALA A 132 9.00 -15.41 -14.55
C ALA A 132 10.14 -16.15 -15.26
N THR A 133 10.82 -17.07 -14.56
CA THR A 133 12.03 -17.75 -15.06
C THR A 133 11.79 -19.17 -15.57
N LEU A 134 10.63 -19.76 -15.27
CA LEU A 134 10.31 -21.18 -15.49
C LEU A 134 11.29 -22.14 -14.78
N VAL A 135 11.88 -21.69 -13.67
CA VAL A 135 12.86 -22.45 -12.89
C VAL A 135 12.42 -22.44 -11.44
N ASP A 136 12.08 -23.62 -10.93
CA ASP A 136 11.81 -23.85 -9.51
C ASP A 136 13.09 -24.27 -8.80
N ASN A 137 13.85 -23.27 -8.34
CA ASN A 137 15.06 -23.48 -7.58
C ASN A 137 15.19 -22.42 -6.50
N TYR A 138 15.01 -22.83 -5.24
CA TYR A 138 15.07 -21.94 -4.09
C TYR A 138 16.53 -21.60 -3.77
N ILE A 139 16.97 -20.39 -4.13
CA ILE A 139 18.35 -19.91 -3.92
C ILE A 139 18.49 -18.82 -2.88
N PHE A 140 17.38 -18.36 -2.30
CA PHE A 140 17.35 -17.22 -1.40
C PHE A 140 16.22 -17.34 -0.39
N ASP A 141 16.52 -17.04 0.87
CA ASP A 141 15.57 -17.03 1.96
C ASP A 141 14.87 -15.66 2.06
N TYR A 142 13.70 -15.56 1.44
CA TYR A 142 12.92 -14.33 1.41
C TYR A 142 12.34 -13.97 2.77
N GLU A 143 11.92 -14.97 3.55
CA GLU A 143 11.31 -14.77 4.87
C GLU A 143 12.31 -14.16 5.83
N LYS A 144 13.51 -14.77 5.95
CA LYS A 144 14.60 -14.23 6.77
C LYS A 144 14.98 -12.80 6.35
N TYR A 145 15.05 -12.55 5.04
CA TYR A 145 15.44 -11.24 4.50
C TYR A 145 14.42 -10.14 4.81
N VAL A 146 13.12 -10.44 4.64
CA VAL A 146 12.01 -9.51 4.89
C VAL A 146 11.80 -9.28 6.38
N GLU A 147 11.86 -10.33 7.20
CA GLU A 147 11.78 -10.20 8.66
C GLU A 147 12.93 -9.32 9.18
N ALA A 148 14.17 -9.60 8.79
CA ALA A 148 15.33 -8.81 9.23
C ALA A 148 15.25 -7.34 8.78
N TYR A 149 14.71 -7.06 7.59
CA TYR A 149 14.53 -5.68 7.13
C TYR A 149 13.42 -4.98 7.91
N SER A 150 12.31 -5.67 8.15
CA SER A 150 11.19 -5.14 8.91
C SER A 150 11.62 -4.78 10.33
N GLU A 151 12.39 -5.65 10.99
CA GLU A 151 12.93 -5.38 12.33
C GLU A 151 13.89 -4.20 12.33
N LEU A 152 14.76 -4.12 11.32
CA LEU A 152 15.73 -3.03 11.15
C LEU A 152 15.08 -1.64 11.06
N ILE A 153 13.94 -1.54 10.38
CA ILE A 153 13.24 -0.25 10.18
C ILE A 153 12.20 0.06 11.27
N TYR A 154 11.93 -0.88 12.18
CA TYR A 154 10.80 -0.81 13.10
C TYR A 154 10.85 0.40 14.03
N GLU A 155 11.97 0.65 14.68
CA GLU A 155 12.09 1.76 15.62
C GLU A 155 11.94 3.13 14.93
N LEU A 156 12.58 3.29 13.77
CA LEU A 156 12.42 4.51 12.97
C LEU A 156 11.00 4.67 12.43
N PHE A 157 10.30 3.57 12.16
CA PHE A 157 8.90 3.61 11.79
C PHE A 157 8.03 4.12 12.94
N LEU A 158 8.27 3.68 14.18
CA LEU A 158 7.53 4.20 15.35
C LEU A 158 7.65 5.72 15.45
N TYR A 159 8.87 6.25 15.30
CA TYR A 159 9.11 7.70 15.26
C TYR A 159 8.39 8.36 14.07
N SER A 160 8.47 7.77 12.88
CA SER A 160 7.79 8.29 11.70
C SER A 160 6.28 8.35 11.87
N PHE A 161 5.68 7.33 12.46
CA PHE A 161 4.24 7.25 12.63
C PHE A 161 3.76 8.16 13.78
N PHE A 162 4.49 8.19 14.90
CA PHE A 162 4.21 9.07 16.03
C PHE A 162 4.15 10.53 15.59
N TYR A 163 5.21 11.03 14.96
CA TYR A 163 5.24 12.41 14.48
C TYR A 163 4.27 12.66 13.33
N HIS A 164 3.96 11.66 12.51
CA HIS A 164 2.91 11.81 11.51
C HIS A 164 1.55 12.08 12.16
N ARG A 165 1.20 11.30 13.20
CA ARG A 165 -0.04 11.49 13.96
C ARG A 165 -0.10 12.85 14.64
N GLU A 166 0.95 13.26 15.34
CA GLU A 166 1.02 14.57 15.98
C GLU A 166 0.87 15.71 14.95
N ASN A 167 1.56 15.62 13.81
CA ASN A 167 1.48 16.62 12.76
C ASN A 167 0.05 16.77 12.21
N LEU A 168 -0.69 15.67 12.05
CA LEU A 168 -2.09 15.71 11.61
C LEU A 168 -3.02 16.32 12.66
N GLN A 169 -2.84 15.97 13.94
CA GLN A 169 -3.62 16.53 15.03
C GLN A 169 -3.37 18.04 15.18
N ASN A 170 -2.10 18.46 15.10
CA ASN A 170 -1.71 19.87 15.13
C ASN A 170 -2.24 20.63 13.91
N ALA A 171 -2.27 20.02 12.72
CA ALA A 171 -2.85 20.62 11.53
C ALA A 171 -4.36 20.84 11.66
N GLU A 172 -5.10 19.87 12.21
CA GLU A 172 -6.54 20.02 12.43
C GLU A 172 -6.84 21.09 13.49
N ALA A 173 -6.11 21.10 14.61
CA ALA A 173 -6.21 22.13 15.63
C ALA A 173 -5.90 23.53 15.08
N HIS A 174 -4.84 23.64 14.25
CA HIS A 174 -4.47 24.89 13.59
C HIS A 174 -5.56 25.35 12.61
N LYS A 175 -6.19 24.45 11.86
CA LYS A 175 -7.30 24.78 10.94
C LYS A 175 -8.51 25.35 11.70
N ILE A 176 -8.88 24.74 12.83
CA ILE A 176 -9.97 25.21 13.70
C ILE A 176 -9.64 26.60 14.28
N ALA A 177 -8.40 26.77 14.75
CA ALA A 177 -7.93 28.06 15.27
C ALA A 177 -7.94 29.14 14.18
N TYR A 178 -7.49 28.81 12.97
CA TYR A 178 -7.48 29.72 11.83
C TYR A 178 -8.89 30.23 11.47
N GLU A 179 -9.89 29.34 11.35
CA GLU A 179 -11.28 29.77 11.04
C GLU A 179 -11.86 30.67 12.14
N THR A 180 -11.51 30.39 13.40
CA THR A 180 -11.89 31.25 14.52
C THR A 180 -11.25 32.63 14.41
N LYS A 181 -9.94 32.70 14.13
CA LYS A 181 -9.19 33.95 13.99
C LYS A 181 -9.58 34.76 12.77
N LYS A 182 -9.88 34.11 11.65
CA LYS A 182 -10.37 34.73 10.41
C LYS A 182 -11.65 35.54 10.62
N SER A 183 -12.48 35.14 11.58
CA SER A 183 -13.71 35.86 11.93
C SER A 183 -13.48 37.02 12.93
N GLN A 184 -12.28 37.11 13.52
CA GLN A 184 -11.95 38.02 14.62
C GLN A 184 -10.90 39.09 14.28
N LEU A 185 -9.99 38.78 13.36
CA LEU A 185 -8.82 39.60 13.04
C LEU A 185 -8.98 40.30 11.69
N LEU A 186 -8.33 41.46 11.55
CA LEU A 186 -8.10 42.07 10.24
C LEU A 186 -7.14 41.22 9.41
N GLU A 187 -7.12 41.44 8.10
CA GLU A 187 -6.34 40.61 7.18
C GLU A 187 -4.83 40.63 7.47
N GLU A 188 -4.26 41.79 7.79
CA GLU A 188 -2.83 41.93 8.17
C GLU A 188 -2.49 41.19 9.47
N GLU A 189 -3.39 41.27 10.47
CA GLU A 189 -3.23 40.57 11.76
C GLU A 189 -3.36 39.05 11.59
N LEU A 190 -4.25 38.61 10.71
CA LEU A 190 -4.43 37.20 10.38
C LEU A 190 -3.19 36.63 9.68
N GLN A 191 -2.57 37.39 8.76
CA GLN A 191 -1.32 37.00 8.11
C GLN A 191 -0.17 36.90 9.12
N GLN A 192 -0.06 37.85 10.05
CA GLN A 192 0.93 37.79 11.12
C GLN A 192 0.70 36.56 12.02
N TRP A 193 -0.54 36.30 12.42
CA TRP A 193 -0.89 35.11 13.23
C TRP A 193 -0.50 33.81 12.51
N GLN A 194 -0.76 33.69 11.21
CA GLN A 194 -0.35 32.52 10.41
C GLN A 194 1.18 32.34 10.38
N SER A 195 1.93 33.45 10.26
CA SER A 195 3.39 33.40 10.30
C SER A 195 3.90 32.91 11.65
N ASP A 196 3.33 33.43 12.74
CA ASP A 196 3.74 33.11 14.12
C ASP A 196 3.37 31.68 14.53
N ASN A 197 2.31 31.12 13.94
CA ASN A 197 1.80 29.77 14.25
C ASN A 197 2.10 28.75 13.15
N LYS A 198 3.12 29.02 12.32
CA LYS A 198 3.50 28.15 11.23
C LYS A 198 3.86 26.75 11.73
N LEU A 199 3.14 25.75 11.23
CA LEU A 199 3.39 24.34 11.53
C LEU A 199 4.73 23.88 10.94
N THR A 200 5.48 23.13 11.74
CA THR A 200 6.72 22.46 11.32
C THR A 200 6.58 20.95 11.52
N ALA A 201 6.87 20.18 10.48
CA ALA A 201 6.82 18.73 10.56
C ALA A 201 8.16 18.19 11.09
N THR A 202 8.15 17.54 12.25
CA THR A 202 9.36 16.99 12.90
C THR A 202 10.02 15.88 12.08
N PHE A 203 9.24 14.88 11.66
CA PHE A 203 9.74 13.76 10.86
C PHE A 203 8.62 13.20 9.99
N SER A 204 8.78 13.27 8.68
CA SER A 204 7.76 12.83 7.74
C SER A 204 8.01 11.43 7.21
N ILE A 205 6.96 10.77 6.69
CA ILE A 205 7.11 9.50 5.95
C ILE A 205 8.09 9.60 4.77
N LYS A 206 8.21 10.79 4.17
CA LYS A 206 9.18 11.02 3.09
C LYS A 206 10.61 10.94 3.64
N ASP A 207 10.85 11.45 4.84
CA ASP A 207 12.15 11.40 5.50
C ASP A 207 12.45 10.00 6.03
N PHE A 208 11.45 9.28 6.53
CA PHE A 208 11.55 7.84 6.81
C PHE A 208 12.01 7.05 5.58
N CYS A 209 11.31 7.17 4.45
CA CYS A 209 11.65 6.44 3.22
C CYS A 209 13.06 6.76 2.69
N LYS A 210 13.55 7.99 2.88
CA LYS A 210 14.94 8.36 2.51
C LYS A 210 15.98 7.65 3.39
N ASN A 211 15.65 7.36 4.65
CA ASN A 211 16.58 6.76 5.60
C ASN A 211 16.69 5.24 5.49
N ILE A 212 15.70 4.57 4.90
CA ILE A 212 15.66 3.11 4.75
C ILE A 212 16.08 2.59 3.36
N HIS A 213 16.71 3.43 2.54
CA HIS A 213 17.13 3.08 1.18
C HIS A 213 18.42 2.24 1.14
N LEU A 214 18.40 1.11 0.44
CA LEU A 214 19.57 0.24 0.20
C LEU A 214 20.33 0.66 -1.06
N ASN A 215 21.65 0.90 -0.92
CA ASN A 215 22.55 1.17 -2.04
C ASN A 215 23.48 -0.01 -2.31
N GLY A 216 23.69 -0.37 -3.57
CA GLY A 216 24.69 -1.36 -3.97
C GLY A 216 24.40 -2.79 -3.51
N PHE A 217 23.12 -3.17 -3.48
CA PHE A 217 22.64 -4.45 -2.97
C PHE A 217 23.05 -5.65 -3.84
N LYS A 218 23.45 -6.75 -3.19
CA LYS A 218 23.50 -8.09 -3.78
C LYS A 218 23.00 -9.11 -2.76
N ILE A 219 22.33 -10.15 -3.22
CA ILE A 219 21.84 -11.22 -2.33
C ILE A 219 22.96 -12.01 -1.65
N SER A 220 24.18 -11.99 -2.20
CA SER A 220 25.32 -12.70 -1.61
C SER A 220 25.86 -12.08 -0.33
N ASN A 221 25.56 -10.81 -0.06
CA ASN A 221 26.06 -10.05 1.09
C ASN A 221 25.03 -9.06 1.64
N TRP A 222 23.74 -9.43 1.59
CA TRP A 222 22.66 -8.57 2.01
C TRP A 222 22.78 -8.13 3.48
N GLU A 223 23.28 -9.00 4.36
CA GLU A 223 23.52 -8.71 5.78
C GLU A 223 24.46 -7.51 5.98
N GLN A 224 25.53 -7.39 5.16
CA GLN A 224 26.44 -6.24 5.21
C GLN A 224 25.77 -4.95 4.71
N SER A 225 24.79 -5.07 3.82
CA SER A 225 24.03 -3.91 3.32
C SER A 225 23.08 -3.40 4.41
N PHE A 226 22.58 -4.28 5.27
CA PHE A 226 21.72 -3.93 6.39
C PHE A 226 22.52 -3.22 7.49
N GLU A 227 23.77 -3.62 7.74
CA GLU A 227 24.64 -2.93 8.71
C GLU A 227 24.81 -1.44 8.37
N LYS A 228 24.97 -1.11 7.09
CA LYS A 228 25.07 0.29 6.63
C LYS A 228 23.76 1.07 6.84
N ILE A 229 22.62 0.41 6.62
CA ILE A 229 21.32 1.03 6.91
C ILE A 229 21.16 1.22 8.41
N LYS A 230 21.53 0.22 9.21
CA LYS A 230 21.45 0.30 10.66
C LYS A 230 22.19 1.52 11.18
N GLN A 231 23.44 1.72 10.78
CA GLN A 231 24.22 2.91 11.17
C GLN A 231 23.55 4.23 10.77
N LYS A 232 22.90 4.27 9.60
CA LYS A 232 22.16 5.45 9.14
C LYS A 232 20.88 5.69 9.94
N ILE A 233 20.17 4.61 10.29
CA ILE A 233 18.96 4.66 11.12
C ILE A 233 19.32 5.08 12.54
N ASP A 234 20.33 4.46 13.16
CA ASP A 234 20.80 4.78 14.51
C ASP A 234 21.16 6.26 14.61
N LYS A 235 21.98 6.76 13.67
CA LYS A 235 22.31 8.19 13.58
C LYS A 235 21.05 9.05 13.43
N LYS A 236 20.07 8.59 12.65
CA LYS A 236 18.84 9.37 12.46
C LYS A 236 17.98 9.42 13.72
N LEU A 237 17.91 8.32 14.47
CA LEU A 237 17.21 8.26 15.75
C LEU A 237 17.86 9.20 16.77
N GLU A 238 19.19 9.29 16.82
CA GLU A 238 19.92 10.25 17.68
C GLU A 238 19.62 11.72 17.35
N GLU A 239 19.31 12.03 16.08
CA GLU A 239 18.96 13.39 15.64
C GLU A 239 17.49 13.78 15.93
N LEU A 240 16.61 12.80 16.14
CA LEU A 240 15.19 13.05 16.35
C LEU A 240 14.92 13.45 17.80
N PRO A 241 13.92 14.32 18.06
CA PRO A 241 13.51 14.58 19.42
C PRO A 241 13.08 13.28 20.10
N ASN A 242 13.39 13.14 21.39
CA ASN A 242 13.00 11.93 22.12
C ASN A 242 11.48 11.89 22.30
N ILE A 243 10.91 10.72 22.04
CA ILE A 243 9.53 10.40 22.42
C ILE A 243 9.59 9.85 23.84
N GLU A 244 8.71 10.34 24.72
CA GLU A 244 8.63 9.81 26.09
C GLU A 244 8.34 8.31 26.08
N GLU A 245 9.00 7.55 26.95
CA GLU A 245 8.92 6.08 26.98
C GLU A 245 7.48 5.59 27.10
N GLN A 246 6.66 6.24 27.94
CA GLN A 246 5.25 5.93 28.08
C GLN A 246 4.48 6.07 26.75
N ASN A 247 4.66 7.18 26.03
CA ASN A 247 3.99 7.42 24.75
C ASN A 247 4.41 6.39 23.69
N LEU A 248 5.66 5.95 23.73
CA LEU A 248 6.18 4.93 22.83
C LEU A 248 5.59 3.54 23.12
N GLU A 249 5.47 3.16 24.40
CA GLU A 249 4.86 1.89 24.80
C GLU A 249 3.35 1.85 24.52
N GLU A 250 2.64 2.96 24.78
CA GLU A 250 1.24 3.11 24.38
C GLU A 250 1.08 2.94 22.87
N LEU A 251 1.92 3.59 22.07
CA LEU A 251 1.91 3.44 20.61
C LEU A 251 2.18 1.99 20.16
N LYS A 252 3.18 1.32 20.76
CA LYS A 252 3.47 -0.09 20.44
C LYS A 252 2.27 -0.99 20.75
N GLN A 253 1.56 -0.73 21.84
CA GLN A 253 0.37 -1.50 22.20
C GLN A 253 -0.79 -1.25 21.24
N GLU A 254 -1.07 0.00 20.86
CA GLU A 254 -2.07 0.35 19.85
C GLU A 254 -1.79 -0.33 18.49
N LEU A 255 -0.52 -0.32 18.07
CA LEU A 255 -0.07 -0.97 16.84
C LEU A 255 -0.22 -2.49 16.92
N LYS A 256 0.12 -3.08 18.07
CA LYS A 256 -0.05 -4.52 18.31
C LYS A 256 -1.51 -4.96 18.23
N ASP A 257 -2.44 -4.16 18.76
CA ASP A 257 -3.88 -4.43 18.67
C ASP A 257 -4.37 -4.41 17.21
N LYS A 258 -3.70 -3.62 16.36
CA LYS A 258 -3.88 -3.59 14.90
C LYS A 258 -3.05 -4.62 14.14
N ARG A 259 -2.37 -5.52 14.86
CA ARG A 259 -1.49 -6.59 14.35
C ARG A 259 -0.26 -6.09 13.62
N VAL A 260 0.19 -4.89 13.93
CA VAL A 260 1.47 -4.34 13.49
C VAL A 260 2.54 -4.69 14.53
N ASN A 261 3.67 -5.21 14.07
CA ASN A 261 4.81 -5.56 14.90
C ASN A 261 6.12 -5.43 14.12
N SER A 262 7.24 -5.69 14.78
CA SER A 262 8.58 -5.58 14.18
C SER A 262 8.76 -6.46 12.93
N LYS A 263 8.06 -7.58 12.81
CA LYS A 263 8.20 -8.52 11.69
C LYS A 263 7.41 -8.16 10.44
N ASN A 264 6.41 -7.27 10.54
CA ASN A 264 5.53 -6.92 9.42
C ASN A 264 5.38 -5.42 9.16
N VAL A 265 6.15 -4.57 9.85
CA VAL A 265 6.06 -3.10 9.74
C VAL A 265 6.33 -2.59 8.31
N TYR A 266 7.07 -3.34 7.50
CA TYR A 266 7.31 -3.02 6.10
C TYR A 266 6.02 -2.95 5.26
N LEU A 267 4.93 -3.59 5.70
CA LEU A 267 3.61 -3.51 5.06
C LEU A 267 2.88 -2.19 5.33
N PHE A 268 3.35 -1.41 6.31
CA PHE A 268 2.68 -0.19 6.77
C PHE A 268 3.41 1.08 6.35
N SER A 269 4.27 0.98 5.33
CA SER A 269 5.01 2.09 4.74
C SER A 269 4.76 2.17 3.24
N LYS A 270 5.06 3.31 2.60
CA LYS A 270 4.85 3.55 1.16
C LYS A 270 5.25 2.35 0.29
N GLY A 271 4.27 1.63 -0.24
CA GLY A 271 4.47 0.34 -0.91
C GLY A 271 5.48 0.41 -2.06
N HIS A 272 5.35 1.38 -2.96
CA HIS A 272 6.32 1.58 -4.05
C HIS A 272 7.74 1.89 -3.52
N LYS A 273 7.90 2.61 -2.41
CA LYS A 273 9.22 2.87 -1.80
C LYS A 273 9.79 1.63 -1.15
N ILE A 274 8.99 0.83 -0.47
CA ILE A 274 9.41 -0.46 0.09
C ILE A 274 9.84 -1.39 -1.04
N TYR A 275 9.10 -1.43 -2.14
CA TYR A 275 9.51 -2.20 -3.31
C TYR A 275 10.85 -1.68 -3.89
N ASP A 276 10.94 -0.40 -4.23
CA ASP A 276 12.14 0.18 -4.86
C ASP A 276 13.38 0.06 -3.99
N ASN A 277 13.23 0.26 -2.69
CA ASN A 277 14.35 0.32 -1.74
C ASN A 277 14.76 -1.04 -1.20
N PHE A 278 13.93 -2.08 -1.34
CA PHE A 278 14.12 -3.32 -0.60
C PHE A 278 13.70 -4.56 -1.41
N VAL A 279 12.40 -4.86 -1.52
CA VAL A 279 11.95 -6.12 -2.15
C VAL A 279 12.41 -6.23 -3.60
N GLY A 280 12.26 -5.13 -4.35
CA GLY A 280 12.66 -5.01 -5.75
C GLY A 280 14.14 -5.31 -5.97
N LEU A 281 15.02 -4.88 -5.07
CA LEU A 281 16.46 -5.12 -5.17
C LEU A 281 16.78 -6.61 -5.03
N CYS A 282 16.15 -7.27 -4.07
CA CYS A 282 16.29 -8.70 -3.87
C CYS A 282 15.76 -9.50 -5.07
N ILE A 283 14.50 -9.29 -5.44
CA ILE A 283 13.88 -10.13 -6.46
C ILE A 283 14.53 -9.95 -7.83
N LYS A 284 14.99 -8.74 -8.18
CA LYS A 284 15.69 -8.49 -9.45
C LYS A 284 17.04 -9.21 -9.49
N ASP A 285 17.75 -9.28 -8.38
CA ASP A 285 19.02 -10.00 -8.30
C ASP A 285 18.81 -11.53 -8.33
N VAL A 286 17.86 -12.05 -7.55
CA VAL A 286 17.49 -13.48 -7.59
C VAL A 286 17.02 -13.89 -8.99
N TYR A 287 16.16 -13.10 -9.63
CA TYR A 287 15.70 -13.32 -11.01
C TYR A 287 16.89 -13.43 -11.98
N ARG A 288 17.81 -12.46 -11.91
CA ARG A 288 19.01 -12.42 -12.75
C ARG A 288 19.89 -13.65 -12.54
N ILE A 289 20.18 -14.01 -11.29
CA ILE A 289 21.02 -15.17 -10.95
C ILE A 289 20.35 -16.46 -11.43
N THR A 290 19.06 -16.62 -11.19
CA THR A 290 18.28 -17.79 -11.61
C THR A 290 18.29 -17.97 -13.12
N LYS A 291 18.01 -16.89 -13.87
CA LYS A 291 18.04 -16.88 -15.34
C LYS A 291 19.43 -17.20 -15.89
N ASN A 292 20.48 -16.62 -15.32
CA ASN A 292 21.86 -16.89 -15.72
C ASN A 292 22.27 -18.35 -15.46
N ASN A 293 21.85 -18.91 -14.32
CA ASN A 293 22.12 -20.31 -14.00
C ASN A 293 21.37 -21.25 -14.94
N ALA A 294 20.12 -20.93 -15.31
CA ALA A 294 19.35 -21.68 -16.30
C ALA A 294 20.03 -21.68 -17.68
N GLU A 295 20.44 -20.50 -18.17
CA GLU A 295 21.17 -20.37 -19.43
C GLU A 295 22.49 -21.14 -19.43
N ARG A 296 23.25 -21.10 -18.32
CA ARG A 296 24.48 -21.88 -18.17
C ARG A 296 24.21 -23.39 -18.20
N ARG A 297 23.19 -23.87 -17.50
CA ARG A 297 22.79 -25.30 -17.51
C ARG A 297 22.42 -25.75 -18.93
N ILE A 298 21.64 -24.97 -19.66
CA ILE A 298 21.30 -25.25 -21.07
C ILE A 298 22.56 -25.34 -21.93
N LYS A 299 23.49 -24.40 -21.76
CA LYS A 299 24.74 -24.37 -22.54
C LYS A 299 25.66 -25.55 -22.24
N VAL A 300 25.76 -25.97 -20.98
CA VAL A 300 26.58 -27.13 -20.56
C VAL A 300 25.98 -28.44 -21.08
N ASN A 301 24.65 -28.55 -21.16
CA ASN A 301 23.97 -29.76 -21.62
C ASN A 301 23.85 -29.88 -23.16
N SER A 302 24.21 -28.85 -23.92
CA SER A 302 24.12 -28.83 -25.38
C SER A 302 25.42 -29.34 -26.02
N ARG A 303 25.32 -30.15 -27.08
CA ARG A 303 26.49 -30.81 -27.70
C ARG A 303 27.21 -29.89 -28.66
N THR A 304 26.48 -29.08 -29.41
CA THR A 304 27.05 -28.17 -30.43
C THR A 304 26.79 -26.70 -30.09
N ASN A 305 27.59 -25.78 -30.67
CA ASN A 305 27.37 -24.35 -30.50
C ASN A 305 26.06 -23.85 -31.14
N GLN A 306 25.60 -24.52 -32.20
CA GLN A 306 24.30 -24.23 -32.81
C GLN A 306 23.15 -24.59 -31.86
N GLU A 307 23.17 -25.80 -31.30
CA GLU A 307 22.19 -26.24 -30.30
C GLU A 307 22.15 -25.31 -29.08
N LYS A 308 23.33 -24.87 -28.59
CA LYS A 308 23.41 -23.89 -27.49
C LYS A 308 22.63 -22.62 -27.80
N GLY A 309 22.81 -22.05 -28.99
CA GLY A 309 22.13 -20.81 -29.40
C GLY A 309 20.62 -21.00 -29.51
N GLU A 310 20.19 -22.10 -30.15
CA GLU A 310 18.78 -22.41 -30.36
C GLU A 310 18.02 -22.64 -29.04
N GLN A 311 18.58 -23.44 -28.12
CA GLN A 311 17.94 -23.75 -26.85
C GLN A 311 17.87 -22.54 -25.91
N VAL A 312 18.93 -21.71 -25.88
CA VAL A 312 18.90 -20.47 -25.09
C VAL A 312 17.85 -19.49 -25.64
N ARG A 313 17.73 -19.36 -26.97
CA ARG A 313 16.69 -18.53 -27.59
C ARG A 313 15.30 -19.05 -27.25
N LYS A 314 15.08 -20.36 -27.34
CA LYS A 314 13.81 -21.01 -26.98
C LYS A 314 13.43 -20.71 -25.53
N TYR A 315 14.37 -20.88 -24.59
CA TYR A 315 14.16 -20.56 -23.18
C TYR A 315 13.76 -19.08 -22.98
N LYS A 316 14.52 -18.13 -23.55
CA LYS A 316 14.23 -16.70 -23.43
C LYS A 316 12.85 -16.31 -23.95
N ASN A 317 12.40 -16.93 -25.04
CA ASN A 317 11.07 -16.70 -25.62
C ASN A 317 9.92 -17.23 -24.74
N GLN A 318 10.20 -18.18 -23.84
CA GLN A 318 9.21 -18.74 -22.92
C GLN A 318 9.18 -18.01 -21.57
N THR A 319 10.30 -17.42 -21.14
CA THR A 319 10.34 -16.62 -19.90
C THR A 319 9.46 -15.38 -20.01
N ARG A 320 8.94 -14.91 -18.87
CA ARG A 320 8.14 -13.69 -18.77
C ARG A 320 8.93 -12.56 -18.13
N ASP A 321 8.47 -11.34 -18.38
CA ASP A 321 8.96 -10.17 -17.68
C ASP A 321 8.58 -10.22 -16.18
N LEU A 322 9.53 -9.87 -15.31
CA LEU A 322 9.38 -10.00 -13.85
C LEU A 322 8.31 -9.04 -13.31
N ASP A 323 8.31 -7.79 -13.79
CA ASP A 323 7.36 -6.78 -13.33
C ASP A 323 5.93 -7.17 -13.75
N THR A 324 5.77 -7.68 -14.98
CA THR A 324 4.49 -8.19 -15.50
C THR A 324 3.96 -9.37 -14.67
N VAL A 325 4.81 -10.34 -14.32
CA VAL A 325 4.42 -11.47 -13.46
C VAL A 325 4.00 -10.96 -12.08
N ARG A 326 4.80 -10.11 -11.44
CA ARG A 326 4.48 -9.55 -10.12
C ARG A 326 3.15 -8.80 -10.11
N GLN A 327 2.88 -7.98 -11.14
CA GLN A 327 1.64 -7.21 -11.23
C GLN A 327 0.39 -8.10 -11.37
N THR A 328 0.53 -9.27 -11.99
CA THR A 328 -0.58 -10.19 -12.26
C THR A 328 -0.69 -11.33 -11.23
N HIS A 329 0.30 -11.47 -10.36
CA HIS A 329 0.35 -12.51 -9.34
C HIS A 329 -0.72 -12.28 -8.27
N LYS A 330 -1.32 -13.37 -7.79
CA LYS A 330 -2.46 -13.36 -6.86
C LYS A 330 -2.22 -14.18 -5.59
N GLY A 331 -0.97 -14.49 -5.28
CA GLY A 331 -0.60 -15.31 -4.11
C GLY A 331 -0.94 -14.68 -2.76
N TYR A 332 -1.24 -13.38 -2.72
CA TYR A 332 -1.61 -12.66 -1.50
C TYR A 332 -3.00 -13.05 -0.96
N HIS A 333 -3.83 -13.79 -1.71
CA HIS A 333 -5.24 -14.03 -1.35
C HIS A 333 -5.47 -14.72 0.00
N THR A 334 -4.48 -15.42 0.55
CA THR A 334 -4.56 -16.08 1.87
C THR A 334 -3.97 -15.24 3.00
N HIS A 335 -3.43 -14.05 2.70
CA HIS A 335 -2.84 -13.19 3.71
C HIS A 335 -3.92 -12.64 4.66
N PHE A 336 -3.58 -12.52 5.94
CA PHE A 336 -4.51 -12.12 6.98
C PHE A 336 -5.27 -10.81 6.67
N PHE A 337 -4.59 -9.75 6.22
CA PHE A 337 -5.26 -8.49 5.88
C PHE A 337 -6.20 -8.59 4.67
N ILE A 338 -5.99 -9.56 3.78
CA ILE A 338 -6.94 -9.86 2.70
C ILE A 338 -8.19 -10.54 3.27
N GLU A 339 -8.04 -11.38 4.30
CA GLU A 339 -9.18 -11.95 5.02
C GLU A 339 -10.01 -10.88 5.73
N GLU A 340 -9.41 -9.80 6.24
CA GLU A 340 -10.16 -8.66 6.79
C GLU A 340 -10.98 -7.95 5.71
N ILE A 341 -10.41 -7.71 4.51
CA ILE A 341 -11.16 -7.18 3.36
C ILE A 341 -12.34 -8.09 3.01
N LYS A 342 -12.10 -9.40 2.97
CA LYS A 342 -13.15 -10.39 2.67
C LYS A 342 -14.28 -10.35 3.69
N LYS A 343 -13.96 -10.24 4.99
CA LYS A 343 -14.97 -10.12 6.06
C LYS A 343 -15.82 -8.88 5.89
N ASP A 344 -15.23 -7.74 5.55
CA ASP A 344 -15.98 -6.51 5.37
C ASP A 344 -16.87 -6.57 4.12
N ILE A 345 -16.40 -7.20 3.03
CA ILE A 345 -17.26 -7.48 1.86
C ILE A 345 -18.43 -8.39 2.25
N GLN A 346 -18.21 -9.43 3.07
CA GLN A 346 -19.30 -10.29 3.55
C GLN A 346 -20.34 -9.53 4.37
N LYS A 347 -19.89 -8.64 5.28
CA LYS A 347 -20.80 -7.77 6.05
C LYS A 347 -21.60 -6.86 5.12
N PHE A 348 -20.96 -6.25 4.13
CA PHE A 348 -21.64 -5.44 3.12
C PHE A 348 -22.69 -6.24 2.34
N LEU A 349 -22.37 -7.46 1.90
CA LEU A 349 -23.31 -8.31 1.16
C LEU A 349 -24.51 -8.72 2.02
N ALA A 350 -24.31 -8.97 3.32
CA ALA A 350 -25.40 -9.18 4.24
C ALA A 350 -26.33 -7.95 4.27
N LEU A 351 -25.79 -6.74 4.41
CA LEU A 351 -26.56 -5.49 4.38
C LEU A 351 -27.29 -5.24 3.05
N LYS A 352 -26.72 -5.68 1.92
CA LYS A 352 -27.31 -5.52 0.59
C LYS A 352 -28.52 -6.43 0.36
N ASN A 353 -28.53 -7.61 0.99
CA ASN A 353 -29.57 -8.62 0.81
C ASN A 353 -30.80 -8.42 1.70
N TYR A 354 -30.68 -7.63 2.78
CA TYR A 354 -31.80 -6.98 3.47
C TYR A 354 -32.15 -5.68 2.77
#